data_AF-A0A381XH85-F1
#
_entry.id   AF-A0A381XH85-F1
#
_cell.length_a   1.000
_cell.length_b   1.000
_cell.length_c   1.000
_cell.angle_alpha   90.00
_cell.angle_beta   90.00
_cell.angle_gamma   90.00
#
_symmetry.space_group_name_H-M   'P 1'
#
loop_
_entity.id
_entity.type
_entity.pdbx_description
1 polymer ?
#
loop_
_entity_poly.entity_id
_entity_poly.type
_entity_poly.pdbx_seq_one_letter_code
_entity_poly.pdbx_strand_id
1 'polypeptide(L)'
;MKKENLKKLNDVLDISDEMIGDEFETSSSIPTVLKSSDDLTTDYDFSRDQYQHLIEKGNTALEELLTIAKEGEAPRAFEVATQLINSLTAATKELLLLQKTKNEIEKKDKSSVRTENNLFVGSTKELQELLEQKKK
;
A
#
# COMPACT_ATOMS: atom_id res chain seq x y z
N MET A 1 34.90 -3.50 -17.37
CA MET A 1 35.05 -2.13 -16.82
C MET A 1 34.59 -1.95 -15.37
N LYS A 2 33.56 -2.63 -14.83
CA LYS A 2 33.10 -2.38 -13.44
C LYS A 2 34.03 -2.91 -12.33
N LYS A 3 34.72 -4.04 -12.55
CA LYS A 3 35.56 -4.69 -11.52
C LYS A 3 36.84 -3.94 -11.16
N GLU A 4 37.45 -3.24 -12.12
CA GLU A 4 38.70 -2.49 -11.88
C GLU A 4 38.46 -1.21 -11.09
N ASN A 5 37.32 -0.55 -11.30
CA ASN A 5 36.94 0.63 -10.52
C ASN A 5 36.65 0.28 -9.06
N LEU A 6 36.05 -0.89 -8.80
CA LEU A 6 35.84 -1.37 -7.43
C LEU A 6 37.16 -1.57 -6.68
N LYS A 7 38.17 -2.17 -7.33
CA LYS A 7 39.48 -2.40 -6.73
C LYS A 7 40.21 -1.10 -6.38
N LYS A 8 40.15 -0.11 -7.27
CA LYS A 8 40.75 1.22 -7.04
C LYS A 8 40.06 1.96 -5.88
N LEU A 9 38.75 1.79 -5.74
CA LEU A 9 38.01 2.39 -4.63
C LEU A 9 38.34 1.73 -3.30
N ASN A 10 38.51 0.40 -3.27
CA ASN A 10 38.92 -0.32 -2.06
C ASN A 10 40.32 0.11 -1.56
N ASP A 11 41.24 0.33 -2.49
CA ASP A 11 42.63 0.73 -2.23
C ASP A 11 42.71 2.18 -1.69
N VAL A 12 41.88 3.09 -2.20
CA VAL A 12 41.81 4.49 -1.72
C VAL A 12 41.15 4.58 -0.33
N LEU A 13 40.25 3.65 -0.01
CA LEU A 13 39.49 3.66 1.24
C LEU A 13 40.18 2.89 2.38
N ASP A 14 41.36 2.29 2.12
CA ASP A 14 42.12 1.44 3.06
C ASP A 14 41.24 0.36 3.73
N ILE A 15 40.21 -0.08 3.00
CA ILE A 15 39.31 -1.14 3.45
C ILE A 15 40.01 -2.44 3.10
N SER A 16 40.62 -3.06 4.12
CA SER A 16 41.10 -4.43 4.02
C SER A 16 39.93 -5.33 3.66
N ASP A 17 40.12 -6.23 2.69
CA ASP A 17 39.14 -7.20 2.15
C ASP A 17 38.66 -8.24 3.20
N GLU A 18 38.93 -7.97 4.47
CA GLU A 18 38.79 -8.86 5.64
C GLU A 18 37.43 -8.71 6.34
N MET A 19 36.60 -7.74 5.93
CA MET A 19 35.22 -7.58 6.43
C MET A 19 34.15 -8.23 5.52
N ILE A 20 34.55 -9.11 4.59
CA ILE A 20 33.62 -9.97 3.84
C ILE A 20 33.72 -11.39 4.42
N GLY A 21 33.39 -11.49 5.71
CA GLY A 21 33.22 -12.72 6.45
C GLY A 21 31.82 -12.74 7.03
N ASP A 22 30.82 -12.88 6.17
CA ASP A 22 29.71 -13.81 6.38
C ASP A 22 28.82 -13.83 5.14
N GLU A 23 28.51 -15.05 4.78
CA GLU A 23 27.68 -15.46 3.66
C GLU A 23 26.28 -14.87 3.86
N PHE A 24 25.98 -13.73 3.22
CA PHE A 24 24.59 -13.35 3.00
C PHE A 24 24.00 -14.28 1.94
N GLU A 25 23.62 -15.47 2.39
CA GLU A 25 22.60 -16.32 1.78
C GLU A 25 21.37 -15.45 1.54
N THR A 26 21.26 -14.87 0.34
CA THR A 26 20.04 -14.20 -0.10
C THR A 26 19.05 -15.27 -0.56
N SER A 27 18.58 -16.09 0.39
CA SER A 27 17.32 -16.82 0.24
C SER A 27 16.15 -15.84 0.37
N SER A 28 16.08 -14.85 -0.52
CA SER A 28 14.88 -14.04 -0.68
C SER A 28 13.97 -14.80 -1.62
N SER A 29 13.17 -15.72 -1.06
CA SER A 29 12.02 -16.26 -1.75
C SER A 29 11.04 -15.12 -1.98
N ILE A 30 11.18 -14.43 -3.11
CA ILE A 30 10.13 -13.55 -3.62
C ILE A 30 8.92 -14.47 -3.87
N PRO A 31 7.78 -14.27 -3.18
CA PRO A 31 6.61 -15.09 -3.44
C PRO A 31 6.19 -14.86 -4.89
N THR A 32 6.32 -15.90 -5.71
CA THR A 32 5.78 -15.92 -7.07
C THR A 32 4.27 -15.96 -6.93
N VAL A 33 3.63 -14.81 -7.15
CA VAL A 33 2.17 -14.69 -7.12
C VAL A 33 1.60 -15.49 -8.29
N LEU A 34 1.00 -16.64 -7.97
CA LEU A 34 0.21 -17.43 -8.91
C LEU A 34 -1.07 -16.64 -9.19
N LYS A 35 -1.16 -16.12 -10.41
CA LYS A 35 -2.26 -15.26 -10.85
C LYS A 35 -3.51 -16.09 -11.12
N SER A 36 -4.42 -16.17 -10.14
CA SER A 36 -5.73 -16.82 -10.29
C SER A 36 -6.84 -15.88 -9.81
N SER A 37 -7.51 -15.22 -10.78
CA SER A 37 -8.88 -14.66 -10.80
C SER A 37 -9.55 -13.99 -9.58
N ASP A 38 -8.88 -13.83 -8.44
CA ASP A 38 -9.28 -13.05 -7.25
C ASP A 38 -8.22 -11.94 -6.97
N ASP A 39 -7.65 -11.43 -8.07
CA ASP A 39 -6.46 -10.57 -8.15
C ASP A 39 -6.66 -9.28 -7.32
N LEU A 40 -7.85 -8.67 -7.38
CA LEU A 40 -8.08 -7.36 -6.80
C LEU A 40 -8.11 -7.35 -5.27
N THR A 41 -8.73 -8.35 -4.66
CA THR A 41 -8.81 -8.47 -3.19
C THR A 41 -7.43 -8.81 -2.63
N THR A 42 -6.74 -9.73 -3.29
CA THR A 42 -5.38 -10.15 -2.96
C THR A 42 -4.37 -9.02 -3.11
N ASP A 43 -4.42 -8.26 -4.22
CA ASP A 43 -3.53 -7.12 -4.48
C ASP A 43 -3.77 -5.99 -3.48
N TYR A 44 -5.04 -5.75 -3.12
CA TYR A 44 -5.39 -4.79 -2.09
C TYR A 44 -4.83 -5.20 -0.72
N ASP A 45 -5.04 -6.45 -0.32
CA ASP A 45 -4.58 -6.94 0.98
C ASP A 45 -3.05 -6.95 1.06
N PHE A 46 -2.37 -7.35 -0.02
CA PHE A 46 -0.92 -7.25 -0.15
C PHE A 46 -0.44 -5.80 -0.01
N SER A 47 -1.00 -4.88 -0.79
CA SER A 47 -0.60 -3.47 -0.76
C SER A 47 -0.85 -2.85 0.62
N ARG A 48 -1.99 -3.16 1.25
CA ARG A 48 -2.34 -2.71 2.60
C ARG A 48 -1.33 -3.21 3.63
N ASP A 49 -0.98 -4.49 3.57
CA ASP A 49 0.01 -5.11 4.45
C ASP A 49 1.39 -4.44 4.28
N GLN A 50 1.82 -4.21 3.04
CA GLN A 50 3.08 -3.51 2.76
C GLN A 50 3.11 -2.09 3.33
N TYR A 51 2.04 -1.31 3.17
CA TYR A 51 1.97 0.03 3.75
C TYR A 51 1.96 0.01 5.28
N GLN A 52 1.27 -0.96 5.90
CA GLN A 52 1.27 -1.11 7.36
C GLN A 52 2.66 -1.48 7.90
N HIS A 53 3.30 -2.48 7.28
CA HIS A 53 4.66 -2.88 7.61
C HIS A 53 5.66 -1.72 7.43
N LEU A 54 5.52 -0.93 6.36
CA LEU A 54 6.36 0.25 6.16
C LEU A 54 6.15 1.30 7.25
N ILE A 55 4.90 1.52 7.67
CA ILE A 55 4.58 2.49 8.73
C ILE A 55 5.13 2.04 10.08
N GLU A 56 4.99 0.77 10.43
CA GLU A 56 5.49 0.20 11.68
C GLU A 56 7.03 0.28 11.77
N LYS A 57 7.71 -0.17 10.71
CA LYS A 57 9.17 -0.06 10.61
C LYS A 57 9.62 1.41 10.59
N GLY A 58 8.88 2.28 9.92
CA GLY A 58 9.14 3.72 9.90
C GLY A 58 9.04 4.36 11.27
N ASN A 59 8.03 4.01 12.08
CA ASN A 59 7.90 4.50 13.46
C ASN A 59 9.05 4.00 14.34
N THR A 60 9.43 2.73 14.22
CA THR A 60 10.57 2.16 14.98
C THR A 60 11.87 2.88 14.62
N ALA A 61 12.15 3.06 13.33
CA ALA A 61 13.32 3.78 12.85
C ALA A 61 13.32 5.26 13.29
N LEU A 62 12.14 5.88 13.36
CA LEU A 62 11.99 7.24 13.87
C LEU A 62 12.37 7.34 15.34
N GLU A 63 11.95 6.38 16.17
CA GLU A 63 12.28 6.34 17.60
C GLU A 63 13.79 6.16 17.82
N GLU A 64 14.42 5.25 17.09
CA GLU A 64 15.87 5.06 17.11
C GLU A 64 16.62 6.33 16.68
N LEU A 65 16.19 6.93 15.57
CA LEU A 65 16.77 8.17 15.06
C LEU A 65 16.61 9.33 16.06
N LEU A 66 15.46 9.43 16.74
CA LEU A 66 15.23 10.45 17.77
C LEU A 66 16.11 10.21 19.00
N THR A 67 16.38 8.95 19.34
CA THR A 67 17.28 8.58 20.44
C THR A 67 18.70 9.02 20.12
N ILE A 68 19.20 8.69 18.92
CA ILE A 68 20.52 9.13 18.44
C ILE A 68 20.59 10.66 18.35
N ALA A 69 19.53 11.33 17.89
CA ALA A 69 19.47 12.78 17.79
C ALA A 69 19.56 13.48 19.16
N LYS A 70 18.94 12.89 20.19
CA LYS A 70 19.00 13.38 21.57
C LYS A 70 20.37 13.14 22.21
N GLU A 71 20.97 11.97 22.00
CA GLU A 71 22.29 11.63 22.55
C GLU A 71 23.42 12.42 21.89
N GLY A 72 23.35 12.63 20.58
CA GLY A 72 24.38 13.35 19.82
C GLY A 72 24.20 14.86 19.77
N GLU A 73 23.11 15.41 20.32
CA GLU A 73 22.70 16.83 20.23
C GLU A 73 22.86 17.43 18.81
N ALA A 74 22.69 16.61 17.76
CA ALA A 74 23.03 16.99 16.40
C ALA A 74 21.80 17.57 15.68
N PRO A 75 21.77 18.87 15.33
CA PRO A 75 20.64 19.50 14.65
C PRO A 75 20.27 18.82 13.32
N ARG A 76 21.28 18.24 12.65
CA ARG A 76 21.10 17.52 11.39
C ARG A 76 20.31 16.22 11.54
N ALA A 77 20.41 15.54 12.68
CA ALA A 77 19.66 14.32 12.93
C ALA A 77 18.15 14.61 13.06
N PHE A 78 17.78 15.75 13.66
CA PHE A 78 16.39 16.21 13.73
C PHE A 78 15.81 16.60 12.36
N GLU A 79 16.64 17.15 11.46
CA GLU A 79 16.22 17.44 10.09
C GLU A 79 15.88 16.13 9.34
N VAL A 80 16.76 15.14 9.42
CA VAL A 80 16.52 13.82 8.82
C VAL A 80 15.29 13.15 9.43
N ALA A 81 15.09 13.27 10.75
CA ALA A 81 13.88 12.78 11.41
C ALA A 81 12.61 13.46 10.88
N THR A 82 12.67 14.78 10.63
CA THR A 82 11.57 15.52 10.02
C THR A 82 11.29 15.04 8.59
N GLN A 83 12.33 14.76 7.80
CA GLN A 83 12.18 14.18 6.47
C GLN A 83 11.53 12.79 6.53
N LEU A 84 11.95 11.94 7.47
CA LEU A 84 11.37 10.61 7.68
C LEU A 84 9.90 10.70 8.11
N ILE A 85 9.54 11.63 9.01
CA ILE A 85 8.14 11.91 9.38
C ILE A 85 7.31 12.29 8.15
N ASN A 86 7.84 13.13 7.27
CA ASN A 86 7.14 13.52 6.06
C ASN A 86 6.89 12.33 5.12
N SER A 87 7.91 11.47 4.93
CA SER A 87 7.77 10.24 4.14
C SER A 87 6.76 9.27 4.76
N LEU A 88 6.77 9.11 6.08
CA LEU A 88 5.80 8.27 6.80
C LEU A 88 4.37 8.81 6.69
N THR A 89 4.22 10.12 6.77
CA THR A 89 2.94 10.81 6.56
C THR A 89 2.42 10.58 5.13
N ALA A 90 3.31 10.61 4.13
CA ALA A 90 2.95 10.31 2.75
C ALA A 90 2.49 8.84 2.61
N ALA A 91 3.23 7.88 3.15
CA ALA A 91 2.83 6.47 3.14
C ALA A 91 1.47 6.22 3.83
N THR A 92 1.20 6.93 4.93
CA THR A 92 -0.09 6.86 5.63
C THR A 92 -1.25 7.44 4.79
N LYS A 93 -0.99 8.50 4.02
CA LYS A 93 -1.97 9.05 3.07
C LYS A 93 -2.25 8.07 1.93
N GLU A 94 -1.23 7.39 1.41
CA GLU A 94 -1.40 6.35 0.38
C GLU A 94 -2.22 5.17 0.90
N LEU A 95 -1.99 4.71 2.14
CA LEU A 95 -2.82 3.69 2.79
C LEU A 95 -4.31 4.12 2.85
N LEU A 96 -4.57 5.38 3.22
CA LEU A 96 -5.93 5.91 3.27
C LEU A 96 -6.57 5.99 1.87
N LEU A 97 -5.78 6.39 0.87
CA LEU A 97 -6.23 6.47 -0.52
C LEU A 97 -6.57 5.07 -1.04
N LEU A 98 -5.74 4.07 -0.78
CA LEU A 98 -5.99 2.67 -1.08
C LEU A 98 -7.31 2.18 -0.48
N GLN A 99 -7.59 2.52 0.78
CA GLN A 99 -8.86 2.16 1.41
C GLN A 99 -10.06 2.85 0.74
N LYS A 100 -9.91 4.10 0.30
CA LYS A 100 -10.96 4.82 -0.44
C LYS A 100 -11.21 4.19 -1.81
N THR A 101 -10.15 3.87 -2.56
CA THR A 101 -10.29 3.27 -3.89
C THR A 101 -10.96 1.90 -3.82
N LYS A 102 -10.63 1.05 -2.84
CA LYS A 102 -11.37 -0.21 -2.62
C LYS A 102 -12.86 0.03 -2.37
N ASN A 103 -13.19 0.95 -1.45
CA ASN A 103 -14.58 1.26 -1.15
C ASN A 103 -15.34 1.83 -2.36
N GLU A 104 -14.69 2.63 -3.21
CA GLU A 104 -15.29 3.17 -4.43
C GLU A 104 -15.53 2.09 -5.48
N ILE A 105 -14.59 1.15 -5.65
CA ILE A 105 -14.75 0.00 -6.54
C ILE A 105 -15.91 -0.87 -6.07
N GLU A 106 -15.94 -1.24 -4.78
CA GLU A 106 -17.02 -2.06 -4.20
C GLU A 106 -18.40 -1.38 -4.25
N LYS A 107 -18.46 -0.04 -4.16
CA LYS A 107 -19.72 0.72 -4.26
C LYS A 107 -20.28 0.73 -5.69
N LYS A 108 -19.42 0.79 -6.72
CA LYS A 108 -19.86 0.73 -8.12
C LYS A 108 -20.55 -0.60 -8.45
N ASP A 109 -20.10 -1.69 -7.85
CA ASP A 109 -20.74 -3.01 -8.04
C ASP A 109 -22.13 -3.11 -7.41
N LYS A 110 -22.44 -2.28 -6.40
CA LYS A 110 -23.74 -2.27 -5.70
C LYS A 110 -24.73 -1.22 -6.22
N SER A 111 -24.32 -0.29 -7.08
CA SER A 111 -25.12 0.90 -7.42
C SER A 111 -26.05 0.78 -8.63
N SER A 112 -26.19 -0.39 -9.27
CA SER A 112 -27.11 -0.54 -10.41
C SER A 112 -28.42 -1.24 -10.02
N VAL A 113 -29.16 -0.68 -9.06
CA VAL A 113 -30.60 -0.92 -8.96
C VAL A 113 -31.28 0.21 -9.74
N ARG A 114 -31.40 0.03 -11.05
CA ARG A 114 -32.08 0.97 -11.94
C ARG A 114 -33.55 1.04 -11.53
N THR A 115 -33.90 2.10 -10.82
CA THR A 115 -35.25 2.35 -10.28
C THR A 115 -35.98 3.35 -11.18
N GLU A 116 -35.94 3.15 -12.50
CA GLU A 116 -36.66 3.98 -13.45
C GLU A 116 -38.01 3.31 -13.74
N ASN A 117 -39.11 3.91 -13.26
CA ASN A 117 -40.51 3.50 -13.49
C ASN A 117 -41.15 2.44 -12.57
N ASN A 118 -40.68 2.26 -11.34
CA ASN A 118 -41.38 1.41 -10.35
C ASN A 118 -42.55 2.11 -9.64
N LEU A 119 -42.71 3.42 -9.84
CA LEU A 119 -43.83 4.17 -9.27
C LEU A 119 -44.96 4.23 -10.29
N PHE A 120 -45.99 3.41 -10.09
CA PHE A 120 -47.24 3.53 -10.83
C PHE A 120 -48.04 4.71 -10.28
N VAL A 121 -48.21 5.75 -11.10
CA VAL A 121 -49.05 6.91 -10.79
C VAL A 121 -50.45 6.70 -11.39
N GLY A 122 -51.36 6.12 -10.62
CA GLY A 122 -52.73 5.84 -11.04
C GLY A 122 -53.59 5.27 -9.91
N SER A 123 -54.83 4.86 -10.23
CA SER A 123 -55.75 4.26 -9.25
C SER A 123 -55.40 2.79 -8.98
N THR A 124 -55.70 2.29 -7.78
CA THR A 124 -55.57 0.86 -7.44
C THR A 124 -56.38 -0.04 -8.38
N LYS A 125 -57.46 0.50 -8.97
CA LYS A 125 -58.28 -0.19 -9.98
C LYS A 125 -57.52 -0.42 -11.30
N GLU A 126 -56.78 0.58 -11.78
CA GLU A 126 -55.99 0.46 -13.01
C GLU A 126 -54.81 -0.51 -12.84
N LEU A 127 -54.20 -0.56 -11.65
CA LEU A 127 -53.19 -1.56 -11.31
C LEU A 127 -53.75 -2.99 -11.43
N GLN A 128 -54.98 -3.20 -10.94
CA GLN A 128 -55.62 -4.52 -10.97
C GLN A 128 -55.95 -4.95 -12.41
N GLU A 129 -56.48 -4.04 -13.23
CA GLU A 129 -56.75 -4.30 -14.65
C GLU A 129 -55.48 -4.65 -15.44
N LEU A 130 -54.37 -3.94 -15.18
CA LEU A 130 -53.04 -4.23 -15.77
C LEU A 130 -52.50 -5.62 -15.38
N LEU A 131 -52.70 -6.04 -14.12
CA LEU A 131 -52.28 -7.35 -13.63
C LEU A 131 -53.12 -8.48 -14.24
N GLU A 132 -54.41 -8.27 -14.45
CA GLU A 132 -55.31 -9.22 -15.10
C GLU A 132 -55.01 -9.36 -16.60
N GLN A 133 -54.66 -8.27 -17.29
CA GLN A 133 -54.22 -8.30 -18.69
C GLN A 133 -52.91 -9.05 -18.90
N LYS A 134 -51.98 -8.99 -17.94
CA LYS A 134 -50.70 -9.73 -17.98
C LYS A 134 -50.82 -11.23 -17.68
N LYS A 135 -51.94 -11.67 -17.10
CA LYS A 135 -52.18 -13.07 -16.72
C LYS A 135 -52.83 -13.91 -17.83
N LYS A 136 -53.22 -13.29 -18.95
CA LYS A 136 -53.65 -13.95 -20.19
C LYS A 136 -52.47 -14.20 -21.11
#